data_AF-A0A6B1GPP8-F1
#
_entry.id   AF-A0A6B1GPP8-F1
#
_cell.length_a   1.000
_cell.length_b   1.000
_cell.length_c   1.000
_cell.angle_alpha   90.00
_cell.angle_beta   90.00
_cell.angle_gamma   90.00
#
_symmetry.space_group_name_H-M   'P 1'
#
loop_
_entity.id
_entity.type
_entity.pdbx_description
1 polymer ?
#
loop_
_entity_poly.entity_id
_entity_poly.type
_entity_poly.pdbx_seq_one_letter_code
_entity_poly.pdbx_strand_id
1 'polypeptide(L)'
;QFALAYPAGQGLSRHTGFRRNYGDNPYRGYDDINNVPFLLSDPADPRLPAMERVVNISVNGKHRVYPFSVFDEEPVINDKFNGVSIVIFSMDDAASALDERSIADSRIIPSATVFRRQLDDLLLDFEKRDDGNFYDVQTGSQWNLFGQAVAGPLHGKELVDVTNGVHFAFAWLAFHPESEIYSSL
;
A
#
# COMPACT_ATOMS: atom_id res chain seq x y z
N GLN A 1 -9.68 7.58 -7.87
CA GLN A 1 -10.24 7.15 -6.56
C GLN A 1 -10.27 8.29 -5.53
N PHE A 2 -9.14 8.94 -5.21
CA PHE A 2 -9.11 10.00 -4.18
C PHE A 2 -10.14 11.12 -4.36
N ALA A 3 -10.22 11.75 -5.54
CA ALA A 3 -11.17 12.86 -5.78
C ALA A 3 -12.65 12.44 -5.68
N LEU A 4 -12.95 11.16 -5.89
CA LEU A 4 -14.30 10.61 -5.73
C LEU A 4 -14.62 10.40 -4.24
N ALA A 5 -13.66 9.87 -3.47
CA ALA A 5 -13.81 9.67 -2.03
C ALA A 5 -13.79 10.99 -1.23
N TYR A 6 -13.05 11.99 -1.72
CA TYR A 6 -12.87 13.28 -1.05
C TYR A 6 -13.16 14.44 -2.01
N PRO A 7 -14.43 14.67 -2.41
CA PRO A 7 -14.79 15.69 -3.39
C PRO A 7 -14.52 17.13 -2.91
N ALA A 8 -14.47 17.35 -1.59
CA ALA A 8 -14.07 18.61 -0.98
C ALA A 8 -12.57 18.69 -0.63
N GLY A 9 -11.80 17.65 -0.97
CA GLY A 9 -10.37 17.59 -0.71
C GLY A 9 -9.60 18.68 -1.44
N GLN A 10 -8.73 19.39 -0.73
CA GLN A 10 -7.90 20.43 -1.32
C GLN A 10 -6.61 19.83 -1.90
N GLY A 11 -6.24 20.27 -3.09
CA GLY A 11 -4.97 19.95 -3.72
C GLY A 11 -3.90 21.02 -3.47
N LEU A 12 -2.62 20.63 -3.53
CA LEU A 12 -1.52 21.59 -3.48
C LEU A 12 -1.46 22.42 -4.77
N SER A 13 -1.38 23.73 -4.62
CA SER A 13 -1.23 24.66 -5.75
C SER A 13 0.12 24.48 -6.45
N ARG A 14 0.12 24.55 -7.78
CA ARG A 14 1.35 24.63 -8.59
C ARG A 14 2.02 26.01 -8.50
N HIS A 15 1.32 27.03 -7.99
CA HIS A 15 1.85 28.37 -7.77
C HIS A 15 2.59 28.45 -6.42
N THR A 16 3.78 27.88 -6.37
CA THR A 16 4.57 27.76 -5.13
C THR A 16 5.39 29.01 -4.78
N GLY A 17 5.48 29.99 -5.68
CA GLY A 17 6.36 31.17 -5.51
C GLY A 17 7.82 30.93 -5.89
N PHE A 18 8.19 29.73 -6.37
CA PHE A 18 9.55 29.37 -6.77
C PHE A 18 9.64 28.98 -8.25
N ARG A 19 10.76 29.30 -8.90
CA ARG A 19 11.09 28.86 -10.26
C ARG A 19 11.79 27.49 -10.22
N ARG A 20 11.05 26.47 -9.80
CA ARG A 20 11.47 25.06 -9.84
C ARG A 20 10.46 24.28 -10.66
N ASN A 21 10.94 23.36 -11.50
CA ASN A 21 10.08 22.47 -12.29
C ASN A 21 9.50 21.36 -11.39
N TYR A 22 8.65 21.73 -10.43
CA TYR A 22 7.86 20.75 -9.70
C TYR A 22 6.95 20.00 -10.68
N GLY A 23 6.92 18.67 -10.56
CA GLY A 23 6.24 17.78 -11.50
C GLY A 23 7.17 17.06 -12.48
N ASP A 24 8.44 17.47 -12.58
CA ASP A 24 9.47 16.74 -13.33
C ASP A 24 10.25 15.81 -12.37
N ASN A 25 10.14 14.49 -12.56
CA ASN A 25 10.87 13.48 -11.82
C ASN A 25 12.36 13.43 -12.27
N PRO A 26 13.33 13.70 -11.37
CA PRO A 26 14.76 13.60 -11.69
C PRO A 26 15.33 12.18 -11.57
N TYR A 27 14.54 11.22 -11.05
CA TYR A 27 14.92 9.84 -10.77
C TYR A 27 14.22 8.87 -11.72
N ARG A 28 14.17 9.20 -13.01
CA ARG A 28 13.52 8.38 -14.04
C ARG A 28 14.02 6.93 -14.01
N GLY A 29 13.10 5.97 -14.03
CA GLY A 29 13.34 4.53 -13.99
C GLY A 29 13.92 4.02 -12.67
N TYR A 30 13.91 4.85 -11.61
CA TYR A 30 14.54 4.44 -10.35
C TYR A 30 13.82 3.25 -9.74
N ASP A 31 12.50 3.18 -9.85
CA ASP A 31 11.67 2.13 -9.25
C ASP A 31 11.53 0.85 -10.09
N ASP A 32 12.42 0.63 -11.07
CA ASP A 32 12.56 -0.67 -11.73
C ASP A 32 13.12 -1.69 -10.72
N ILE A 33 12.47 -2.86 -10.65
CA ILE A 33 12.84 -3.94 -9.73
C ILE A 33 14.28 -4.45 -9.96
N ASN A 34 14.79 -4.32 -11.19
CA ASN A 34 16.13 -4.73 -11.58
C ASN A 34 17.18 -3.63 -11.35
N ASN A 35 16.77 -2.46 -10.88
CA ASN A 35 17.69 -1.37 -10.60
C ASN A 35 18.45 -1.61 -9.29
N VAL A 36 19.53 -0.85 -9.08
CA VAL A 36 20.33 -0.90 -7.86
C VAL A 36 20.21 0.45 -7.14
N PRO A 37 19.95 0.47 -5.82
CA PRO A 37 19.92 1.73 -5.07
C PRO A 37 21.28 2.45 -5.13
N PHE A 38 21.36 3.57 -5.83
CA PHE A 38 22.64 4.23 -6.14
C PHE A 38 23.34 4.91 -4.94
N LEU A 39 22.66 5.11 -3.79
CA LEU A 39 23.25 5.66 -2.56
C LEU A 39 23.41 4.61 -1.44
N LEU A 40 23.09 3.35 -1.71
CA LEU A 40 23.29 2.27 -0.75
C LEU A 40 24.72 1.75 -0.92
N SER A 41 25.57 1.98 0.09
CA SER A 41 26.96 1.50 0.09
C SER A 41 27.09 0.09 0.69
N ASP A 42 26.18 -0.26 1.60
CA ASP A 42 26.12 -1.59 2.21
C ASP A 42 25.33 -2.57 1.33
N PRO A 43 25.58 -3.88 1.41
CA PRO A 43 24.74 -4.85 0.71
C PRO A 43 23.30 -4.76 1.22
N ALA A 44 22.34 -4.76 0.28
CA ALA A 44 20.93 -4.87 0.62
C ALA A 44 20.63 -6.22 1.28
N ASP A 45 19.55 -6.27 2.07
CA ASP A 45 19.08 -7.51 2.66
C ASP A 45 18.77 -8.55 1.57
N PRO A 46 19.40 -9.73 1.59
CA PRO A 46 19.31 -10.69 0.49
C PRO A 46 17.96 -11.44 0.43
N ARG A 47 17.08 -11.26 1.42
CA ARG A 47 15.79 -11.96 1.48
C ARG A 47 14.78 -11.44 0.46
N LEU A 48 14.98 -10.24 -0.07
CA LEU A 48 14.14 -9.64 -1.12
C LEU A 48 14.99 -8.89 -2.15
N PRO A 49 14.51 -8.75 -3.40
CA PRO A 49 15.10 -7.80 -4.34
C PRO A 49 15.13 -6.39 -3.73
N ALA A 50 16.25 -5.68 -3.88
CA ALA A 50 16.44 -4.37 -3.22
C ALA A 50 15.30 -3.39 -3.57
N MET A 51 14.91 -3.35 -4.85
CA MET A 51 13.90 -2.44 -5.39
C MET A 51 12.47 -3.00 -5.33
N GLU A 52 12.26 -4.17 -4.70
CA GLU A 52 10.93 -4.69 -4.44
C GLU A 52 10.15 -3.70 -3.57
N ARG A 53 8.91 -3.38 -3.95
CA ARG A 53 8.04 -2.60 -3.07
C ARG A 53 7.53 -3.51 -1.99
N VAL A 54 7.42 -2.98 -0.78
CA VAL A 54 6.85 -3.67 0.36
C VAL A 54 5.86 -2.75 1.06
N VAL A 55 4.75 -3.29 1.54
CA VAL A 55 3.95 -2.61 2.57
C VAL A 55 4.39 -3.15 3.92
N ASN A 56 4.81 -2.26 4.82
CA ASN A 56 5.17 -2.65 6.17
C ASN A 56 3.96 -2.54 7.10
N ILE A 57 3.94 -3.32 8.16
CA ILE A 57 3.05 -3.15 9.31
C ILE A 57 3.89 -3.06 10.58
N SER A 58 3.46 -2.23 11.52
CA SER A 58 4.10 -2.10 12.83
C SER A 58 3.09 -2.28 13.95
N VAL A 59 3.23 -3.35 14.73
CA VAL A 59 2.30 -3.71 15.82
C VAL A 59 3.11 -4.10 17.06
N ASN A 60 2.89 -3.37 18.15
CA ASN A 60 3.57 -3.58 19.45
C ASN A 60 5.11 -3.70 19.32
N GLY A 61 5.72 -2.82 18.52
CA GLY A 61 7.17 -2.78 18.32
C GLY A 61 7.75 -3.92 17.49
N LYS A 62 6.90 -4.75 16.85
CA LYS A 62 7.32 -5.74 15.86
C LYS A 62 6.89 -5.30 14.47
N HIS A 63 7.66 -5.76 13.48
CA HIS A 63 7.48 -5.38 12.09
C HIS A 63 7.34 -6.61 11.20
N ARG A 64 6.43 -6.52 10.24
CA ARG A 64 6.33 -7.47 9.13
C ARG A 64 6.18 -6.68 7.83
N VAL A 65 6.77 -7.18 6.76
CA VAL A 65 6.64 -6.63 5.42
C VAL A 65 5.95 -7.62 4.50
N TYR A 66 5.12 -7.10 3.59
CA TYR A 66 4.45 -7.86 2.55
C TYR A 66 5.01 -7.38 1.22
N PRO A 67 5.84 -8.20 0.54
CA PRO A 67 6.33 -7.90 -0.80
C PRO A 67 5.16 -7.70 -1.75
N PHE A 68 5.22 -6.71 -2.62
CA PHE A 68 4.12 -6.42 -3.51
C PHE A 68 3.85 -7.54 -4.51
N SER A 69 4.87 -8.34 -4.85
CA SER A 69 4.73 -9.55 -5.67
C SER A 69 3.70 -10.55 -5.14
N VAL A 70 3.39 -10.56 -3.83
CA VAL A 70 2.37 -11.48 -3.28
C VAL A 70 0.95 -11.06 -3.68
N PHE A 71 0.74 -9.78 -3.98
CA PHE A 71 -0.60 -9.27 -4.33
C PHE A 71 -1.02 -9.57 -5.76
N ASP A 72 -0.10 -10.06 -6.60
CA ASP A 72 -0.41 -10.55 -7.95
C ASP A 72 -1.37 -11.76 -7.88
N GLU A 73 -1.24 -12.57 -6.82
CA GLU A 73 -2.10 -13.73 -6.56
C GLU A 73 -3.12 -13.47 -5.44
N GLU A 74 -2.74 -12.68 -4.43
CA GLU A 74 -3.58 -12.39 -3.26
C GLU A 74 -3.86 -10.88 -3.12
N PRO A 75 -4.75 -10.27 -3.92
CA PRO A 75 -5.00 -8.82 -3.87
C PRO A 75 -5.67 -8.36 -2.56
N VAL A 76 -6.13 -9.29 -1.73
CA VAL A 76 -6.59 -9.07 -0.37
C VAL A 76 -5.99 -10.12 0.55
N ILE A 77 -5.30 -9.66 1.61
CA ILE A 77 -4.70 -10.56 2.60
C ILE A 77 -5.39 -10.31 3.94
N ASN A 78 -6.06 -11.33 4.47
CA ASN A 78 -6.57 -11.35 5.84
C ASN A 78 -5.55 -12.06 6.72
N ASP A 79 -4.90 -11.33 7.61
CA ASP A 79 -3.81 -11.86 8.44
C ASP A 79 -4.04 -11.56 9.93
N LYS A 80 -3.22 -12.18 10.78
CA LYS A 80 -3.10 -11.89 12.20
C LYS A 80 -1.63 -11.72 12.56
N PHE A 81 -1.24 -10.49 12.88
CA PHE A 81 0.12 -10.17 13.28
C PHE A 81 0.17 -9.66 14.72
N ASN A 82 1.01 -10.31 15.53
CA ASN A 82 1.26 -9.95 16.92
C ASN A 82 -0.03 -9.69 17.75
N GLY A 83 -1.04 -10.54 17.53
CA GLY A 83 -2.34 -10.49 18.22
C GLY A 83 -3.40 -9.59 17.55
N VAL A 84 -3.03 -8.78 16.56
CA VAL A 84 -3.96 -7.89 15.84
C VAL A 84 -4.39 -8.54 14.54
N SER A 85 -5.70 -8.68 14.36
CA SER A 85 -6.33 -9.10 13.12
C SER A 85 -6.34 -7.94 12.12
N ILE A 86 -5.71 -8.13 10.96
CA ILE A 86 -5.51 -7.10 9.95
C ILE A 86 -5.98 -7.55 8.57
N VAL A 87 -6.28 -6.57 7.73
CA VAL A 87 -6.52 -6.77 6.31
C VAL A 87 -5.65 -5.82 5.49
N ILE A 88 -5.11 -6.32 4.39
CA ILE A 88 -4.39 -5.53 3.40
C ILE A 88 -5.20 -5.53 2.11
N PHE A 89 -5.49 -4.35 1.58
CA PHE A 89 -6.10 -4.19 0.25
C PHE A 89 -5.04 -3.73 -0.73
N SER A 90 -4.94 -4.41 -1.88
CA SER A 90 -4.05 -4.03 -2.97
C SER A 90 -4.81 -3.74 -4.26
N MET A 91 -4.36 -2.70 -4.98
CA MET A 91 -4.91 -2.31 -6.27
C MET A 91 -3.85 -1.65 -7.15
N ASP A 92 -3.85 -1.98 -8.44
CA ASP A 92 -3.08 -1.28 -9.47
C ASP A 92 -3.78 0.00 -9.89
N ASP A 93 -3.61 1.08 -9.12
CA ASP A 93 -4.31 2.35 -9.36
C ASP A 93 -3.43 3.60 -9.31
N ALA A 94 -2.15 3.47 -8.96
CA ALA A 94 -1.24 4.59 -8.81
C ALA A 94 -0.28 4.68 -10.01
N ALA A 95 -0.16 5.85 -10.63
CA ALA A 95 0.93 6.09 -11.57
C ALA A 95 2.25 6.25 -10.79
N SER A 96 3.32 5.58 -11.24
CA SER A 96 4.61 5.66 -10.55
C SER A 96 5.16 7.09 -10.54
N ALA A 97 5.63 7.54 -9.38
CA ALA A 97 6.30 8.83 -9.25
C ALA A 97 7.77 8.80 -9.74
N LEU A 98 8.29 7.61 -10.04
CA LEU A 98 9.71 7.34 -10.22
C LEU A 98 10.03 6.67 -11.57
N ASP A 99 9.02 6.34 -12.37
CA ASP A 99 9.18 5.68 -13.66
C ASP A 99 9.53 6.69 -14.75
N GLU A 100 8.57 7.51 -15.20
CA GLU A 100 8.81 8.50 -16.25
C GLU A 100 9.14 9.89 -15.70
N ARG A 101 9.59 10.79 -16.58
CA ARG A 101 9.84 12.20 -16.21
C ARG A 101 8.56 12.89 -15.72
N SER A 102 7.43 12.55 -16.32
CA SER A 102 6.11 13.04 -15.97
C SER A 102 5.30 11.87 -15.42
N ILE A 103 4.68 12.07 -14.25
CA ILE A 103 3.86 11.05 -13.57
C ILE A 103 2.69 10.62 -14.47
N ALA A 104 2.15 11.53 -15.27
CA ALA A 104 1.04 11.23 -16.17
C ALA A 104 1.39 10.21 -17.27
N ASP A 105 2.68 10.05 -17.57
CA ASP A 105 3.17 9.14 -18.61
C ASP A 105 3.76 7.84 -18.01
N SER A 106 3.74 7.72 -16.68
CA SER A 106 4.35 6.60 -15.95
C SER A 106 3.45 5.36 -15.95
N ARG A 107 4.08 4.19 -15.85
CA ARG A 107 3.37 2.93 -15.62
C ARG A 107 2.53 2.98 -14.35
N ILE A 108 1.44 2.21 -14.35
CA ILE A 108 0.67 1.94 -13.14
C ILE A 108 1.47 0.98 -12.25
N ILE A 109 1.50 1.29 -10.96
CA ILE A 109 2.07 0.49 -9.91
C ILE A 109 0.99 0.18 -8.88
N PRO A 110 1.11 -0.95 -8.19
CA PRO A 110 0.22 -1.29 -7.11
C PRO A 110 0.34 -0.29 -5.94
N SER A 111 -0.79 -0.07 -5.28
CA SER A 111 -0.92 0.60 -3.99
C SER A 111 -1.44 -0.40 -2.96
N ALA A 112 -1.13 -0.18 -1.68
CA ALA A 112 -1.61 -1.02 -0.60
C ALA A 112 -2.02 -0.19 0.61
N THR A 113 -3.08 -0.61 1.28
CA THR A 113 -3.60 -0.01 2.52
C THR A 113 -3.86 -1.08 3.56
N VAL A 114 -3.61 -0.77 4.84
CA VAL A 114 -3.68 -1.76 5.93
C VAL A 114 -4.61 -1.29 7.04
N PHE A 115 -5.58 -2.13 7.37
CA PHE A 115 -6.57 -1.85 8.40
C PHE A 115 -6.67 -2.97 9.42
N ARG A 116 -7.18 -2.64 10.61
CA ARG A 116 -7.71 -3.63 11.55
C ARG A 116 -9.03 -4.14 10.99
N ARG A 117 -9.18 -5.47 10.90
CA ARG A 117 -10.42 -6.10 10.43
C ARG A 117 -11.47 -6.32 11.52
N GLN A 118 -11.19 -5.86 12.74
CA GLN A 118 -12.18 -5.81 13.83
C GLN A 118 -12.97 -4.50 13.70
N LEU A 119 -14.29 -4.61 13.53
CA LEU A 119 -15.22 -3.49 13.50
C LEU A 119 -16.31 -3.74 14.54
N ASP A 120 -16.36 -2.91 15.58
CA ASP A 120 -17.23 -3.13 16.74
C ASP A 120 -17.03 -4.57 17.29
N ASP A 121 -18.10 -5.37 17.39
CA ASP A 121 -18.04 -6.78 17.83
C ASP A 121 -17.80 -7.78 16.68
N LEU A 122 -17.68 -7.31 15.44
CA LEU A 122 -17.50 -8.15 14.26
C LEU A 122 -16.03 -8.26 13.87
N LEU A 123 -15.59 -9.50 13.68
CA LEU A 123 -14.34 -9.81 13.05
C LEU A 123 -14.61 -10.08 11.56
N LEU A 124 -14.20 -9.16 10.70
CA LEU A 124 -14.48 -9.23 9.27
C LEU A 124 -13.34 -9.95 8.54
N ASP A 125 -13.68 -10.72 7.52
CA ASP A 125 -12.77 -11.20 6.48
C ASP A 125 -13.20 -10.57 5.17
N PHE A 126 -12.23 -10.28 4.31
CA PHE A 126 -12.48 -9.55 3.07
C PHE A 126 -12.04 -10.35 1.85
N GLU A 127 -12.72 -10.10 0.75
CA GLU A 127 -12.40 -10.64 -0.55
C GLU A 127 -12.48 -9.54 -1.61
N LYS A 128 -11.70 -9.67 -2.68
CA LYS A 128 -11.89 -8.88 -3.90
C LYS A 128 -12.69 -9.73 -4.87
N ARG A 129 -13.79 -9.19 -5.37
CA ARG A 129 -14.66 -9.89 -6.33
C ARG A 129 -14.32 -9.50 -7.77
N ASP A 130 -14.91 -10.21 -8.73
CA ASP A 130 -14.67 -10.03 -10.18
C ASP A 130 -15.01 -8.62 -10.70
N ASP A 131 -15.82 -7.86 -9.97
CA ASP A 131 -16.12 -6.46 -10.27
C ASP A 131 -14.97 -5.49 -9.86
N GLY A 132 -13.91 -6.03 -9.27
CA GLY A 132 -12.72 -5.30 -8.82
C GLY A 132 -12.88 -4.62 -7.45
N ASN A 133 -14.03 -4.76 -6.79
CA ASN A 133 -14.31 -4.13 -5.50
C ASN A 133 -14.04 -5.07 -4.32
N PHE A 134 -13.82 -4.48 -3.16
CA PHE A 134 -13.63 -5.21 -1.90
C PHE A 134 -14.97 -5.42 -1.21
N TYR A 135 -15.17 -6.60 -0.62
CA TYR A 135 -16.37 -6.93 0.12
C TYR A 135 -15.99 -7.64 1.42
N ASP A 136 -16.72 -7.36 2.51
CA ASP A 136 -16.65 -8.22 3.69
C ASP A 136 -17.53 -9.46 3.49
N VAL A 137 -17.05 -10.61 3.95
CA VAL A 137 -17.72 -11.91 3.79
C VAL A 137 -18.94 -12.01 4.72
N GLN A 138 -18.89 -11.38 5.90
CA GLN A 138 -19.87 -11.55 6.96
C GLN A 138 -21.23 -10.89 6.64
N THR A 139 -21.21 -9.73 5.98
CA THR A 139 -22.40 -8.94 5.67
C THR A 139 -22.58 -8.69 4.18
N GLY A 140 -21.52 -8.87 3.39
CA GLY A 140 -21.53 -8.55 1.96
C GLY A 140 -21.50 -7.06 1.66
N SER A 141 -21.09 -6.20 2.61
CA SER A 141 -20.94 -4.77 2.35
C SER A 141 -19.75 -4.53 1.44
N GLN A 142 -19.86 -3.52 0.58
CA GLN A 142 -18.80 -3.13 -0.34
C GLN A 142 -17.91 -2.08 0.31
N TRP A 143 -16.61 -2.20 0.14
CA TRP A 143 -15.59 -1.32 0.73
C TRP A 143 -14.70 -0.70 -0.35
N ASN A 144 -14.27 0.54 -0.12
CA ASN A 144 -13.27 1.19 -0.96
C ASN A 144 -11.84 0.96 -0.41
N LEU A 145 -10.83 1.36 -1.19
CA LEU A 145 -9.41 1.25 -0.80
C LEU A 145 -9.07 2.04 0.47
N PHE A 146 -9.90 3.00 0.88
CA PHE A 146 -9.70 3.80 2.09
C PHE A 146 -10.33 3.16 3.34
N GLY A 147 -10.78 1.91 3.26
CA GLY A 147 -11.36 1.20 4.39
C GLY A 147 -12.74 1.73 4.77
N GLN A 148 -13.48 2.33 3.84
CA GLN A 148 -14.84 2.84 4.06
C GLN A 148 -15.86 1.94 3.38
N ALA A 149 -16.92 1.58 4.11
CA ALA A 149 -18.06 0.84 3.56
C ALA A 149 -18.92 1.78 2.69
N VAL A 150 -18.89 1.58 1.38
CA VAL A 150 -19.56 2.42 0.38
C VAL A 150 -20.94 1.91 0.00
N ALA A 151 -21.27 0.64 0.28
CA ALA A 151 -22.61 0.08 0.06
C ALA A 151 -22.87 -1.12 0.98
N GLY A 152 -24.13 -1.52 1.13
CA GLY A 152 -24.53 -2.68 1.94
C GLY A 152 -24.80 -2.37 3.41
N PRO A 153 -24.99 -3.41 4.25
CA PRO A 153 -25.41 -3.26 5.64
C PRO A 153 -24.50 -2.39 6.53
N LEU A 154 -23.21 -2.34 6.25
CA LEU A 154 -22.23 -1.55 7.00
C LEU A 154 -21.96 -0.16 6.40
N HIS A 155 -22.74 0.29 5.42
CA HIS A 155 -22.55 1.58 4.74
C HIS A 155 -22.28 2.75 5.72
N GLY A 156 -21.22 3.52 5.43
CA GLY A 156 -20.78 4.65 6.24
C GLY A 156 -19.87 4.29 7.42
N LYS A 157 -19.61 3.00 7.67
CA LYS A 157 -18.59 2.56 8.62
C LYS A 157 -17.18 2.67 8.02
N GLU A 158 -16.20 2.84 8.88
CA GLU A 158 -14.79 2.95 8.52
C GLU A 158 -13.95 1.98 9.36
N LEU A 159 -12.97 1.34 8.74
CA LEU A 159 -11.98 0.52 9.44
C LEU A 159 -10.93 1.42 10.09
N VAL A 160 -10.29 0.89 11.13
CA VAL A 160 -9.20 1.59 11.83
C VAL A 160 -7.87 1.25 11.18
N ASP A 161 -7.11 2.26 10.78
CA ASP A 161 -5.76 2.09 10.23
C ASP A 161 -4.81 1.37 11.19
N VAL A 162 -3.89 0.60 10.61
CA VAL A 162 -2.69 0.11 11.31
C VAL A 162 -1.51 0.98 10.89
N THR A 163 -0.55 1.25 11.77
CA THR A 163 0.67 1.96 11.37
C THR A 163 1.40 1.17 10.27
N ASN A 164 1.43 1.75 9.08
CA ASN A 164 1.92 1.13 7.86
C ASN A 164 2.54 2.17 6.91
N GLY A 165 3.17 1.70 5.85
CA GLY A 165 3.78 2.49 4.81
C GLY A 165 4.25 1.62 3.64
N VAL A 166 4.32 2.22 2.45
CA VAL A 166 4.89 1.58 1.26
C VAL A 166 6.33 2.06 1.10
N HIS A 167 7.25 1.11 1.02
CA HIS A 167 8.69 1.34 0.95
C HIS A 167 9.33 0.49 -0.14
N PHE A 168 10.54 0.84 -0.57
CA PHE A 168 11.42 -0.16 -1.18
C PHE A 168 12.01 -1.06 -0.09
N ALA A 169 12.15 -2.35 -0.38
CA ALA A 169 12.65 -3.35 0.56
C ALA A 169 14.02 -2.96 1.13
N PHE A 170 14.96 -2.49 0.30
CA PHE A 170 16.29 -2.06 0.75
C PHE A 170 16.21 -0.95 1.80
N ALA A 171 15.29 0.00 1.63
CA ALA A 171 15.18 1.17 2.48
C ALA A 171 14.57 0.79 3.83
N TRP A 172 13.52 -0.04 3.84
CA TRP A 172 12.90 -0.49 5.09
C TRP A 172 13.81 -1.43 5.87
N LEU A 173 14.37 -2.45 5.22
CA LEU A 173 15.16 -3.49 5.87
C LEU A 173 16.53 -3.00 6.37
N ALA A 174 17.03 -1.87 5.86
CA ALA A 174 18.21 -1.22 6.43
C ALA A 174 17.98 -0.71 7.86
N PHE A 175 16.76 -0.26 8.19
CA PHE A 175 16.40 0.23 9.53
C PHE A 175 15.73 -0.82 10.42
N HIS A 176 15.02 -1.79 9.81
CA HIS A 176 14.27 -2.84 10.50
C HIS A 176 14.63 -4.24 9.98
N PRO A 177 15.91 -4.66 10.06
CA PRO A 177 16.37 -5.94 9.52
C PRO A 177 15.71 -7.15 10.20
N GLU A 178 15.19 -7.00 11.41
CA GLU A 178 14.44 -8.03 12.13
C GLU A 178 13.01 -8.26 11.60
N SER A 179 12.55 -7.45 10.65
CA SER A 179 11.21 -7.57 10.08
C SER A 179 10.95 -8.99 9.56
N GLU A 180 9.79 -9.54 9.91
CA GLU A 180 9.29 -10.75 9.28
C GLU A 180 8.92 -10.44 7.82
N ILE A 181 9.22 -11.35 6.91
CA ILE A 181 8.80 -11.22 5.51
C ILE A 181 7.65 -12.19 5.31
N TYR A 182 6.49 -11.65 4.92
CA TYR A 182 5.33 -12.47 4.59
C TYR A 182 5.60 -13.27 3.30
N SER A 183 5.19 -14.53 3.32
CA SER A 183 5.12 -15.40 2.15
C SER A 183 3.81 -16.17 2.21
N SER A 184 3.10 -16.24 1.10
CA SER A 184 1.97 -17.15 0.93
C SER A 184 2.40 -18.59 1.20
N LEU A 185 1.53 -19.37 1.84
CA LEU A 185 1.74 -20.79 2.13
C LEU A 185 1.48 -21.68 0.92
#